data_AF-A0A183U4C1-F1
#
_entry.id   AF-A0A183U4C1-F1
#
_cell.length_a   1.000
_cell.length_b   1.000
_cell.length_c   1.000
_cell.angle_alpha   90.00
_cell.angle_beta   90.00
_cell.angle_gamma   90.00
#
_symmetry.space_group_name_H-M   'P 1'
#
loop_
_entity.id
_entity.type
_entity.pdbx_description
1 polymer ?
#
loop_
_entity_poly.entity_id
_entity_poly.type
_entity_poly.pdbx_seq_one_letter_code
_entity_poly.pdbx_strand_id
1 'polypeptide(L)'
;MNKTYQVAANKEIVQLMNLGHVKQRELESKLGADLMRAVHLRRLHISSSANVRLEDLPFRQFDYSIVSGACCENVIGYVPLPTGIAGPLIVNGRRYFIPLATTEGALVASTNRGCRAVTESGGAIVFVYKDAMTRAPVVQLESAAKVLELKRWLEDATNFEELKRAFDATSQ
;
A
#
# COMPACT_ATOMS: atom_id res chain seq x y z
N MET A 1 -17.22 0.22 27.45
CA MET A 1 -17.52 -0.97 26.62
C MET A 1 -16.28 -1.72 26.11
N ASN A 2 -15.12 -1.09 25.87
CA ASN A 2 -13.95 -1.78 25.27
C ASN A 2 -13.13 -2.69 26.20
N LYS A 3 -13.16 -2.48 27.53
CA LYS A 3 -12.40 -3.33 28.47
C LYS A 3 -12.82 -4.80 28.45
N THR A 4 -14.07 -5.10 28.06
CA THR A 4 -14.61 -6.46 28.05
C THR A 4 -13.97 -7.34 26.97
N TYR A 5 -13.72 -6.82 25.77
CA TYR A 5 -13.14 -7.61 24.66
C TYR A 5 -11.65 -7.90 24.85
N GLN A 6 -10.95 -7.03 25.59
CA GLN A 6 -9.52 -7.21 25.89
C GLN A 6 -9.26 -8.44 26.77
N VAL A 7 -10.20 -8.78 27.66
CA VAL A 7 -10.05 -9.91 28.59
C VAL A 7 -10.88 -11.14 28.19
N ALA A 8 -11.83 -11.00 27.26
CA ALA A 8 -12.68 -12.11 26.79
C ALA A 8 -11.86 -13.21 26.12
N ALA A 9 -12.35 -14.46 26.15
CA ALA A 9 -11.65 -15.57 25.51
C ALA A 9 -11.77 -15.47 23.98
N ASN A 10 -10.73 -15.88 23.24
CA ASN A 10 -10.75 -15.81 21.77
C ASN A 10 -11.94 -16.54 21.14
N LYS A 11 -12.34 -17.67 21.72
CA LYS A 11 -13.48 -18.47 21.26
C LYS A 11 -14.81 -17.70 21.33
N GLU A 12 -15.01 -16.93 22.39
CA GLU A 12 -16.23 -16.11 22.60
C GLU A 12 -16.31 -15.00 21.56
N ILE A 13 -15.18 -14.32 21.33
CA ILE A 13 -15.11 -13.24 20.33
C ILE A 13 -15.38 -13.78 18.93
N VAL A 14 -14.78 -14.92 18.57
CA VAL A 14 -15.03 -15.57 17.27
C VAL A 14 -16.50 -15.98 17.12
N GLN A 15 -17.14 -16.48 18.18
CA GLN A 15 -18.57 -16.79 18.15
C GLN A 15 -19.42 -15.52 17.94
N LEU A 16 -19.11 -14.42 18.61
CA LEU A 16 -19.78 -13.13 18.39
C LEU A 16 -19.57 -12.61 16.96
N MET A 17 -18.41 -12.86 16.35
CA MET A 17 -18.15 -12.54 14.95
C MET A 17 -19.00 -13.42 14.01
N ASN A 18 -19.09 -14.72 14.28
CA ASN A 18 -19.90 -15.66 13.49
C ASN A 18 -21.39 -15.31 13.54
N LEU A 19 -21.87 -14.78 14.67
CA LEU A 19 -23.25 -14.28 14.84
C LEU A 19 -23.48 -12.86 14.30
N GLY A 20 -22.43 -12.18 13.81
CA GLY A 20 -22.53 -10.82 13.24
C GLY A 20 -22.60 -9.68 14.27
N HIS A 21 -22.43 -9.96 15.56
CA HIS A 21 -22.43 -8.95 16.63
C HIS A 21 -21.11 -8.15 16.70
N VAL A 22 -20.01 -8.71 16.19
CA VAL A 22 -18.72 -8.03 16.06
C VAL A 22 -18.26 -8.10 14.61
N LYS A 23 -18.03 -6.94 13.98
CA LYS A 23 -17.55 -6.88 12.59
C LYS A 23 -16.03 -7.01 12.55
N GLN A 24 -15.50 -7.62 11.49
CA GLN A 24 -14.06 -7.82 11.31
C GLN A 24 -13.25 -6.51 11.40
N ARG A 25 -13.76 -5.42 10.81
CA ARG A 25 -13.11 -4.10 10.79
C ARG A 25 -13.06 -3.37 12.14
N GLU A 26 -13.75 -3.91 13.16
CA GLU A 26 -13.84 -3.30 14.48
C GLU A 26 -12.90 -3.96 15.50
N LEU A 27 -12.17 -5.01 15.11
CA LEU A 27 -11.34 -5.77 16.04
C LEU A 27 -10.20 -4.93 16.62
N GLU A 28 -9.49 -4.19 15.77
CA GLU A 28 -8.36 -3.36 16.17
C GLU A 28 -8.77 -2.29 17.20
N SER A 29 -9.96 -1.70 17.03
CA SER A 29 -10.49 -0.68 17.95
C SER A 29 -11.06 -1.29 19.23
N LYS A 30 -11.75 -2.45 19.16
CA LYS A 30 -12.33 -3.13 20.33
C LYS A 30 -11.28 -3.82 21.22
N LEU A 31 -10.17 -4.27 20.65
CA LEU A 31 -9.08 -4.95 21.37
C LEU A 31 -8.03 -3.96 21.91
N GLY A 32 -8.23 -2.65 21.73
CA GLY A 32 -7.35 -1.59 22.24
C GLY A 32 -5.89 -1.75 21.84
N ALA A 33 -5.67 -1.85 20.52
CA ALA A 33 -4.35 -1.93 19.89
C ALA A 33 -3.56 -3.24 20.07
N ASP A 34 -4.18 -4.32 20.57
CA ASP A 34 -3.64 -5.68 20.36
C ASP A 34 -3.91 -6.14 18.92
N LEU A 35 -3.12 -5.59 17.98
CA LEU A 35 -3.29 -5.78 16.54
C LEU A 35 -2.98 -7.23 16.13
N MET A 36 -2.00 -7.86 16.77
CA MET A 36 -1.64 -9.25 16.47
C MET A 36 -2.77 -10.20 16.85
N ARG A 37 -3.44 -9.96 17.98
CA ARG A 37 -4.64 -10.70 18.36
C ARG A 37 -5.83 -10.42 17.46
N ALA A 38 -6.01 -9.18 16.99
CA ALA A 38 -7.05 -8.84 16.00
C ALA A 38 -6.88 -9.68 14.72
N VAL A 39 -5.65 -9.75 14.20
CA VAL A 39 -5.29 -10.59 13.05
C VAL A 39 -5.58 -12.06 13.36
N HIS A 40 -5.17 -12.56 14.53
CA HIS A 40 -5.42 -13.95 14.91
C HIS A 40 -6.92 -14.32 14.97
N LEU A 41 -7.74 -13.48 15.60
CA LEU A 41 -9.19 -13.68 15.70
C LEU A 41 -9.86 -13.67 14.33
N ARG A 42 -9.42 -12.77 13.44
CA ARG A 42 -9.90 -12.72 12.05
C ARG A 42 -9.57 -14.00 11.29
N ARG A 43 -8.35 -14.54 11.47
CA ARG A 43 -7.94 -15.83 10.90
C ARG A 43 -8.82 -16.98 11.39
N LEU A 44 -9.09 -17.05 12.70
CA LEU A 44 -9.97 -18.09 13.28
C LEU A 44 -11.39 -18.01 12.71
N HIS A 45 -11.94 -16.80 12.65
CA HIS A 45 -13.26 -16.56 12.09
C HIS A 45 -13.34 -17.01 10.62
N ILE A 46 -12.44 -16.53 9.76
CA ILE A 46 -12.51 -16.81 8.31
C ILE A 46 -12.20 -18.28 7.97
N SER A 47 -11.28 -18.92 8.69
CA SER A 47 -11.03 -20.36 8.50
C SER A 47 -12.27 -21.19 8.81
N SER A 48 -13.06 -20.80 9.82
CA SER A 48 -14.30 -21.49 10.19
C SER A 48 -15.49 -21.17 9.28
N SER A 49 -15.65 -19.90 8.87
CA SER A 49 -16.83 -19.44 8.12
C SER A 49 -16.73 -19.66 6.62
N ALA A 50 -15.51 -19.63 6.07
CA ALA A 50 -15.27 -19.74 4.63
C ALA A 50 -14.47 -20.99 4.22
N ASN A 51 -14.19 -21.91 5.17
CA ASN A 51 -13.42 -23.13 4.94
C ASN A 51 -12.05 -22.89 4.26
N VAL A 52 -11.36 -21.81 4.65
CA VAL A 52 -10.04 -21.42 4.11
C VAL A 52 -8.93 -21.92 5.03
N ARG A 53 -7.95 -22.63 4.45
CA ARG A 53 -6.72 -23.03 5.13
C ARG A 53 -5.72 -21.87 5.11
N LEU A 54 -5.25 -21.46 6.29
CA LEU A 54 -4.31 -20.36 6.47
C LEU A 54 -3.00 -20.79 7.14
N GLU A 55 -2.78 -22.09 7.29
CA GLU A 55 -1.64 -22.68 8.03
C GLU A 55 -0.29 -22.14 7.53
N ASP A 56 -0.12 -22.06 6.21
CA ASP A 56 1.11 -21.59 5.56
C ASP A 56 1.21 -20.06 5.43
N LEU A 57 0.15 -19.31 5.75
CA LEU A 57 0.17 -17.85 5.71
C LEU A 57 0.69 -17.32 7.05
N PRO A 58 1.93 -16.79 7.11
CA PRO A 58 2.48 -16.28 8.36
C PRO A 58 1.76 -15.00 8.80
N PHE A 59 1.72 -14.82 10.12
CA PHE A 59 1.07 -13.65 10.74
C PHE A 59 1.67 -13.25 12.09
N ARG A 60 2.66 -13.99 12.59
CA ARG A 60 3.33 -13.68 13.87
C ARG A 60 4.61 -12.89 13.58
N GLN A 61 5.14 -12.24 14.62
CA GLN A 61 6.43 -11.52 14.55
C GLN A 61 6.47 -10.44 13.46
N PHE A 62 5.32 -9.85 13.15
CA PHE A 62 5.18 -8.73 12.24
C PHE A 62 4.61 -7.54 13.01
N ASP A 63 5.20 -6.37 12.82
CA ASP A 63 4.70 -5.14 13.41
C ASP A 63 3.47 -4.66 12.63
N TYR A 64 2.28 -4.92 13.16
CA TYR A 64 1.04 -4.48 12.53
C TYR A 64 0.73 -2.99 12.76
N SER A 65 1.48 -2.29 13.62
CA SER A 65 1.24 -0.88 13.91
C SER A 65 1.49 0.01 12.69
N ILE A 66 2.43 -0.36 11.82
CA ILE A 66 2.72 0.35 10.57
C ILE A 66 1.68 0.11 9.48
N VAL A 67 0.84 -0.93 9.60
CA VAL A 67 -0.16 -1.30 8.60
C VAL A 67 -1.53 -0.73 8.95
N SER A 68 -1.90 -0.79 10.23
CA SER A 68 -3.24 -0.43 10.71
C SER A 68 -3.58 1.03 10.40
N GLY A 69 -4.63 1.24 9.61
CA GLY A 69 -5.12 2.59 9.26
C GLY A 69 -4.30 3.33 8.21
N ALA A 70 -3.29 2.67 7.61
CA ALA A 70 -2.42 3.27 6.61
C ALA A 70 -2.31 2.43 5.33
N CYS A 71 -2.05 1.12 5.45
CA CYS A 71 -1.63 0.32 4.30
C CYS A 71 -2.58 -0.83 3.93
N CYS A 72 -3.29 -1.42 4.88
CA CYS A 72 -4.18 -2.55 4.61
C CYS A 72 -5.25 -2.70 5.70
N GLU A 73 -6.47 -3.05 5.31
CA GLU A 73 -7.60 -3.36 6.18
C GLU A 73 -7.84 -4.87 6.27
N ASN A 74 -8.55 -5.30 7.32
CA ASN A 74 -8.92 -6.70 7.54
C ASN A 74 -7.75 -7.70 7.44
N VAL A 75 -6.58 -7.30 7.95
CA VAL A 75 -5.33 -8.05 7.85
C VAL A 75 -5.45 -9.45 8.48
N ILE A 76 -5.02 -10.48 7.74
CA ILE A 76 -5.00 -11.89 8.18
C ILE A 76 -3.59 -12.50 8.21
N GLY A 77 -2.56 -11.71 7.91
CA GLY A 77 -1.18 -12.17 7.80
C GLY A 77 -0.38 -11.29 6.86
N TYR A 78 0.72 -11.83 6.35
CA TYR A 78 1.54 -11.21 5.32
C TYR A 78 2.08 -12.30 4.39
N VAL A 79 2.51 -11.91 3.18
CA VAL A 79 3.10 -12.84 2.21
C VAL A 79 4.61 -12.54 2.12
N PRO A 80 5.48 -13.47 2.56
CA PRO A 80 6.92 -13.34 2.34
C PRO A 80 7.24 -13.41 0.84
N LEU A 81 7.99 -12.44 0.33
CA LEU A 81 8.50 -12.45 -1.05
C LEU A 81 10.02 -12.66 -1.04
N PRO A 82 10.55 -13.65 -1.78
CA PRO A 82 11.99 -13.79 -1.95
C PRO A 82 12.60 -12.49 -2.46
N THR A 83 13.62 -11.99 -1.76
CA THR A 83 14.29 -10.73 -2.10
C THR A 83 15.75 -11.01 -2.39
N GLY A 84 16.14 -10.78 -3.64
CA GLY A 84 17.53 -10.88 -4.10
C GLY A 84 18.20 -9.51 -4.23
N ILE A 85 19.49 -9.51 -4.50
CA ILE A 85 20.28 -8.30 -4.76
C ILE A 85 20.94 -8.44 -6.13
N ALA A 86 20.86 -7.39 -6.96
CA ALA A 86 21.61 -7.25 -8.21
C ALA A 86 22.58 -6.06 -8.12
N GLY A 87 23.82 -6.23 -8.59
CA GLY A 87 24.81 -5.16 -8.65
C GLY A 87 26.27 -5.63 -8.51
N PRO A 88 27.23 -4.69 -8.49
CA PRO A 88 26.99 -3.24 -8.49
C PRO A 88 26.58 -2.72 -9.87
N LEU A 89 25.65 -1.76 -9.89
CA LEU A 89 25.37 -0.90 -11.05
C LEU A 89 26.01 0.46 -10.82
N ILE A 90 26.84 0.94 -11.75
CA ILE A 90 27.35 2.32 -11.72
C ILE A 90 26.38 3.24 -12.45
N VAL A 91 25.83 4.23 -11.74
CA VAL A 91 24.98 5.28 -12.30
C VAL A 91 25.50 6.64 -11.84
N ASN A 92 25.75 7.56 -12.77
CA ASN A 92 26.28 8.90 -12.48
C ASN A 92 27.52 8.88 -11.56
N GLY A 93 28.42 7.92 -11.79
CA GLY A 93 29.64 7.73 -11.00
C GLY A 93 29.45 7.08 -9.62
N ARG A 94 28.22 6.72 -9.22
CA ARG A 94 27.91 6.09 -7.92
C ARG A 94 27.57 4.62 -8.09
N ARG A 95 27.98 3.78 -7.14
CA ARG A 95 27.69 2.34 -7.11
C ARG A 95 26.41 2.05 -6.35
N TYR A 96 25.55 1.22 -6.93
CA TYR A 96 24.28 0.79 -6.35
C TYR A 96 24.16 -0.73 -6.32
N PHE A 97 23.61 -1.24 -5.22
CA PHE A 97 23.12 -2.61 -5.10
C PHE A 97 21.59 -2.54 -5.00
N ILE A 98 20.91 -3.21 -5.92
CA ILE A 98 19.48 -3.05 -6.15
C ILE A 98 18.76 -4.24 -5.50
N PRO A 99 17.94 -4.02 -4.45
CA PRO A 99 17.08 -5.07 -3.92
C PRO A 99 15.93 -5.33 -4.88
N LEU A 100 15.64 -6.60 -5.15
CA LEU A 100 14.58 -7.05 -6.06
C LEU A 100 13.75 -8.13 -5.37
N ALA A 101 12.49 -7.82 -5.05
CA ALA A 101 11.52 -8.78 -4.53
C ALA A 101 10.77 -9.43 -5.70
N THR A 102 10.96 -10.74 -5.90
CA THR A 102 10.33 -11.48 -7.02
C THR A 102 10.24 -12.97 -6.73
N THR A 103 9.27 -13.64 -7.36
CA THR A 103 9.19 -15.10 -7.44
C THR A 103 9.60 -15.64 -8.82
N GLU A 104 9.89 -14.76 -9.79
CA GLU A 104 10.28 -15.13 -11.14
C GLU A 104 11.72 -15.66 -11.18
N GLY A 105 11.89 -16.87 -11.69
CA GLY A 105 13.19 -17.49 -11.89
C GLY A 105 14.08 -16.69 -12.85
N ALA A 106 15.39 -16.70 -12.61
CA ALA A 106 16.40 -16.03 -13.43
C ALA A 106 16.32 -14.49 -13.54
N LEU A 107 15.24 -13.81 -13.10
CA LEU A 107 15.11 -12.35 -13.18
C LEU A 107 16.30 -11.64 -12.50
N VAL A 108 16.53 -11.91 -11.21
CA VAL A 108 17.63 -11.29 -10.43
C VAL A 108 18.99 -11.59 -11.06
N ALA A 109 19.23 -12.84 -11.48
CA ALA A 109 20.49 -13.24 -12.10
C ALA A 109 20.72 -12.53 -13.43
N SER A 110 19.66 -12.40 -14.25
CA SER A 110 19.74 -11.71 -15.54
C SER A 110 19.99 -10.22 -15.36
N THR A 111 19.26 -9.56 -14.45
CA THR A 111 19.50 -8.15 -14.08
C THR A 111 20.93 -7.95 -13.58
N ASN A 112 21.44 -8.87 -12.75
CA ASN A 112 22.82 -8.80 -12.25
C ASN A 112 23.87 -8.87 -13.37
N ARG A 113 23.66 -9.72 -14.39
CA ARG A 113 24.53 -9.76 -15.59
C ARG A 113 24.47 -8.44 -16.37
N GLY A 114 23.29 -7.83 -16.48
CA GLY A 114 23.13 -6.50 -17.07
C GLY A 114 23.87 -5.41 -16.29
N CYS A 115 23.75 -5.40 -14.96
CA CYS A 115 24.50 -4.48 -14.10
C CYS A 115 26.01 -4.61 -14.30
N ARG A 116 26.52 -5.85 -14.41
CA ARG A 116 27.93 -6.11 -14.69
C ARG A 116 28.36 -5.50 -16.02
N ALA A 117 27.63 -5.78 -17.10
CA ALA A 117 27.97 -5.27 -18.43
C ALA A 117 27.98 -3.73 -18.48
N VAL A 118 26.98 -3.08 -17.89
CA VAL A 118 26.91 -1.61 -17.81
C VAL A 118 28.07 -1.05 -16.99
N THR A 119 28.34 -1.63 -15.83
CA THR A 119 29.42 -1.20 -14.93
C THR A 119 30.79 -1.35 -15.57
N GLU A 120 31.07 -2.49 -16.23
CA GLU A 120 32.33 -2.73 -16.95
C GLU A 120 32.51 -1.79 -18.15
N SER A 121 31.41 -1.29 -18.72
CA SER A 121 31.41 -0.33 -19.83
C SER A 121 31.58 1.15 -19.39
N GLY A 122 31.90 1.39 -18.12
CA GLY A 122 32.09 2.75 -17.58
C GLY A 122 30.87 3.34 -16.85
N GLY A 123 29.79 2.56 -16.72
CA GLY A 123 28.56 2.96 -16.04
C GLY A 123 27.56 3.71 -16.92
N ALA A 124 26.39 3.99 -16.35
CA ALA A 124 25.31 4.71 -17.02
C ALA A 124 25.24 6.18 -16.57
N ILE A 125 24.85 7.07 -17.48
CA ILE A 125 24.48 8.46 -17.18
C ILE A 125 22.96 8.59 -17.31
N VAL A 126 22.32 9.09 -16.26
CA VAL A 126 20.85 9.15 -16.15
C VAL A 126 20.42 10.52 -15.61
N PHE A 127 19.38 11.10 -16.20
CA PHE A 127 18.78 12.37 -15.80
C PHE A 127 17.27 12.25 -15.64
N VAL A 128 16.69 13.00 -14.70
CA VAL A 128 15.24 13.18 -14.58
C VAL A 128 14.84 14.40 -15.40
N TYR A 129 14.07 14.21 -16.47
CA TYR A 129 13.64 15.30 -17.35
C TYR A 129 12.37 16.02 -16.84
N LYS A 130 11.45 15.29 -16.19
CA LYS A 130 10.21 15.82 -15.64
C LYS A 130 9.78 14.98 -14.44
N ASP A 131 9.29 15.64 -13.40
CA ASP A 131 8.70 15.02 -12.22
C ASP A 131 7.35 15.67 -11.92
N ALA A 132 6.26 14.92 -12.13
CA ALA A 132 4.90 15.41 -11.92
C ALA A 132 3.91 14.25 -11.76
N MET A 133 3.20 14.22 -10.62
CA MET A 133 2.03 13.38 -10.45
C MET A 133 0.79 14.10 -10.97
N THR A 134 -0.16 13.38 -11.56
CA THR A 134 -1.39 13.97 -12.12
C THR A 134 -2.63 13.33 -11.51
N ARG A 135 -3.72 14.11 -11.46
CA ARG A 135 -5.06 13.64 -11.12
C ARG A 135 -6.04 14.30 -12.08
N ALA A 136 -6.88 13.50 -12.72
CA ALA A 136 -7.89 13.97 -13.66
C ALA A 136 -9.30 13.68 -13.10
N PRO A 137 -9.88 14.59 -12.31
CA PRO A 137 -11.27 14.43 -11.86
C PRO A 137 -12.22 14.55 -13.05
N VAL A 138 -13.36 13.86 -12.95
CA VAL A 138 -14.49 14.01 -13.88
C VAL A 138 -15.55 14.84 -13.20
N VAL A 139 -15.96 15.94 -13.85
CA VAL A 139 -17.04 16.82 -13.39
C VAL A 139 -18.17 16.80 -14.40
N GLN A 140 -19.41 16.84 -13.91
CA GLN A 140 -20.61 16.92 -14.72
C GLN A 140 -21.25 18.29 -14.56
N LEU A 141 -21.68 18.87 -15.68
CA LEU A 141 -22.45 20.11 -15.72
C LEU A 141 -23.75 19.88 -16.48
N GLU A 142 -24.68 20.80 -16.34
CA GLU A 142 -26.05 20.70 -16.86
C GLU A 142 -26.12 20.60 -18.40
N SER A 143 -25.10 21.09 -19.10
CA SER A 143 -25.03 21.05 -20.57
C SER A 143 -23.59 21.15 -21.09
N ALA A 144 -23.41 20.78 -22.36
CA ALA A 144 -22.12 20.94 -23.05
C ALA A 144 -21.67 22.41 -23.14
N ALA A 145 -22.60 23.36 -23.20
CA ALA A 145 -22.29 24.79 -23.17
C ALA A 145 -21.60 25.19 -21.86
N LYS A 146 -22.10 24.70 -20.72
CA LYS A 146 -21.48 24.92 -19.40
C LYS A 146 -20.11 24.26 -19.27
N VAL A 147 -19.91 23.10 -19.88
CA VAL A 147 -18.58 22.47 -19.95
C VAL A 147 -17.58 23.35 -20.70
N LEU A 148 -17.99 23.95 -21.81
CA LEU A 148 -17.12 24.85 -22.57
C LEU A 148 -16.83 26.15 -21.80
N GLU A 149 -17.82 26.70 -21.10
CA GLU A 149 -17.62 27.85 -20.20
C GLU A 149 -16.58 27.51 -19.12
N LEU A 150 -16.72 26.38 -18.42
CA LEU A 150 -15.76 25.94 -17.40
C LEU A 150 -14.37 25.72 -17.99
N LYS A 151 -14.25 25.05 -19.15
CA LYS A 151 -12.97 24.83 -19.81
C LYS A 151 -12.26 26.16 -20.10
N ARG A 152 -12.97 27.11 -20.69
CA ARG A 152 -12.41 28.45 -20.98
C ARG A 152 -12.05 29.19 -19.71
N TRP A 153 -12.85 29.06 -18.67
CA TRP A 153 -12.56 29.64 -17.37
C TRP A 153 -11.27 29.06 -16.77
N LEU A 154 -11.03 27.75 -16.87
CA LEU A 154 -9.80 27.09 -16.42
C LEU A 154 -8.56 27.44 -17.25
N GLU A 155 -8.73 27.76 -18.54
CA GLU A 155 -7.65 28.15 -19.44
C GLU A 155 -7.27 29.63 -19.31
N ASP A 156 -8.08 30.44 -18.65
CA ASP A 156 -7.73 31.81 -18.29
C ASP A 156 -6.62 31.82 -17.21
N ALA A 157 -5.56 32.59 -17.45
CA ALA A 157 -4.39 32.60 -16.58
C ALA A 157 -4.71 33.06 -15.15
N THR A 158 -5.63 34.01 -14.97
CA THR A 158 -5.97 34.54 -13.64
C THR A 158 -6.71 33.48 -12.82
N ASN A 159 -7.66 32.80 -13.44
CA ASN A 159 -8.43 31.73 -12.81
C ASN A 159 -7.56 30.49 -12.56
N PHE A 160 -6.64 30.16 -13.48
CA PHE A 160 -5.66 29.11 -13.27
C PHE A 160 -4.79 29.39 -12.05
N GLU A 161 -4.30 30.63 -11.88
CA GLU A 161 -3.52 31.01 -10.70
C GLU A 161 -4.35 30.99 -9.40
N GLU A 162 -5.64 31.29 -9.46
CA GLU A 162 -6.54 31.10 -8.32
C GLU A 162 -6.66 29.61 -7.94
N LEU A 163 -6.89 28.74 -8.91
CA LEU A 163 -6.97 27.30 -8.68
C LEU A 163 -5.65 26.72 -8.18
N LYS A 164 -4.55 27.16 -8.78
CA LYS A 164 -3.21 26.77 -8.38
C LYS A 164 -2.97 27.14 -6.92
N ARG A 165 -3.30 28.37 -6.51
CA ARG A 165 -3.19 28.79 -5.09
C ARG A 165 -4.03 27.93 -4.16
N ALA A 166 -5.27 27.63 -4.54
CA ALA A 166 -6.13 26.76 -3.74
C ALA A 166 -5.60 25.33 -3.64
N PHE A 167 -5.05 24.78 -4.73
CA PHE A 167 -4.43 23.46 -4.76
C PHE A 167 -3.13 23.42 -3.94
N ASP A 168 -2.23 24.37 -4.17
CA ASP A 168 -0.95 24.48 -3.47
C ASP A 168 -1.16 24.69 -1.96
N ALA A 169 -2.25 25.34 -1.53
CA ALA A 169 -2.56 25.51 -0.10
C ALA A 169 -2.88 24.20 0.64
N THR A 170 -3.04 23.07 -0.05
CA THR A 170 -3.36 21.77 0.56
C THR A 170 -2.14 20.96 0.97
N SER A 171 -0.92 21.38 0.60
CA SER A 171 0.34 20.72 0.95
C SER A 171 1.48 21.74 1.06
N GLN A 172 2.62 21.33 1.62
CA GLN A 172 3.82 22.18 1.71
C GLN A 172 4.67 22.09 0.45
#